data_AF-A0A662NVY8-F1
#
_entry.id   AF-A0A662NVY8-F1
#
_cell.length_a   1.000
_cell.length_b   1.000
_cell.length_c   1.000
_cell.angle_alpha   90.00
_cell.angle_beta   90.00
_cell.angle_gamma   90.00
#
_symmetry.space_group_name_H-M   'P 1'
#
loop_
_entity.id
_entity.type
_entity.pdbx_description
1 polymer ?
#
loop_
_entity_poly.entity_id
_entity_poly.type
_entity_poly.pdbx_seq_one_letter_code
_entity_poly.pdbx_strand_id
1 'polypeptide(L)'
;MGNKPRYTIRIYMGAKDKYIALSLWEAYVDNYGNFRPANVSMVIHNEDVEAKASMRTETAARLAAVLLNMVAEAEKLTMKERRKASIEEKLEEQLLLEEEEEVMDEVEEIEANVGR
;
A
#
# COMPACT_ATOMS: atom_id res chain seq x y z
N MET A 1 -11.66 -2.75 37.72
CA MET A 1 -11.86 -2.81 36.26
C MET A 1 -10.49 -2.73 35.62
N GLY A 2 -10.10 -3.70 34.79
CA GLY A 2 -8.78 -3.68 34.14
C GLY A 2 -8.70 -2.51 33.16
N ASN A 3 -7.52 -1.87 33.06
CA ASN A 3 -7.28 -0.86 32.04
C ASN A 3 -7.59 -1.48 30.67
N LYS A 4 -8.41 -0.82 29.85
CA LYS A 4 -8.76 -1.25 28.50
C LYS A 4 -8.33 -0.15 27.53
N PRO A 5 -7.88 -0.50 26.32
CA PRO A 5 -7.52 0.51 25.35
C PRO A 5 -8.76 1.29 24.93
N ARG A 6 -8.63 2.62 24.82
CA ARG A 6 -9.72 3.52 24.42
C ARG A 6 -10.13 3.28 22.98
N TYR A 7 -9.13 3.07 22.11
CA TYR A 7 -9.31 2.77 20.71
C TYR A 7 -8.33 1.67 20.30
N THR A 8 -8.75 0.82 19.36
CA THR A 8 -7.87 -0.13 18.70
C THR A 8 -8.16 -0.11 17.20
N ILE A 9 -7.14 0.19 16.40
CA ILE A 9 -7.19 0.13 14.94
C ILE A 9 -6.58 -1.21 14.53
N ARG A 10 -7.25 -1.94 13.64
CA ARG A 10 -6.70 -3.17 13.04
C ARG A 10 -6.48 -2.95 11.56
N ILE A 11 -5.25 -3.17 11.11
CA ILE A 11 -4.86 -3.09 9.70
C ILE A 11 -4.66 -4.51 9.20
N TYR A 12 -5.54 -4.99 8.33
CA TYR A 12 -5.48 -6.35 7.78
C TYR A 12 -4.52 -6.40 6.58
N MET A 13 -3.63 -7.38 6.54
CA MET A 13 -2.59 -7.55 5.53
C MET A 13 -2.98 -8.64 4.51
N GLY A 14 -4.19 -8.56 3.97
CA GLY A 14 -4.70 -9.47 2.94
C GLY A 14 -5.57 -10.63 3.44
N ALA A 15 -5.42 -11.06 4.69
CA ALA A 15 -6.29 -12.08 5.31
C ALA A 15 -6.79 -11.61 6.70
N LYS A 16 -7.96 -12.10 7.13
CA LYS A 16 -8.64 -11.62 8.35
C LYS A 16 -7.87 -11.97 9.64
N ASP A 17 -7.06 -13.00 9.59
CA ASP A 17 -6.19 -13.51 10.67
C ASP A 17 -4.79 -12.87 10.68
N LYS A 18 -4.42 -12.15 9.61
CA LYS A 18 -3.14 -11.43 9.52
C LYS A 18 -3.38 -9.93 9.65
N TYR A 19 -3.15 -9.38 10.84
CA TYR A 19 -3.37 -7.97 11.10
C TYR A 19 -2.41 -7.34 12.10
N ILE A 20 -2.23 -6.05 11.95
CA ILE A 20 -1.53 -5.20 12.92
C ILE A 20 -2.59 -4.49 13.76
N ALA A 21 -2.62 -4.75 15.07
CA ALA A 21 -3.44 -4.02 16.03
C ALA A 21 -2.64 -2.90 16.68
N LEU A 22 -3.14 -1.67 16.54
CA LEU A 22 -2.63 -0.48 17.21
C LEU A 22 -3.64 -0.05 18.27
N SER A 23 -3.27 -0.19 19.54
CA SER A 23 -4.13 0.14 20.68
C SER A 23 -3.63 1.38 21.40
N LEU A 24 -4.51 2.35 21.61
CA LEU A 24 -4.25 3.54 22.41
C LEU A 24 -4.75 3.33 23.83
N TRP A 25 -3.85 3.45 24.80
CA TRP A 25 -4.19 3.34 26.21
C TRP A 25 -4.10 4.70 26.87
N GLU A 26 -5.06 4.97 27.73
CA GLU A 26 -5.06 6.19 28.53
C GLU A 26 -4.10 6.07 29.70
N ALA A 27 -3.70 7.24 30.20
CA ALA A 27 -3.02 7.31 31.47
C ALA A 27 -3.96 6.85 32.58
N TYR A 28 -3.44 6.03 33.49
CA TYR A 28 -4.22 5.49 34.60
C TYR A 28 -3.33 5.31 35.83
N VAL A 29 -3.95 5.20 36.99
CA VAL A 29 -3.26 4.80 38.22
C VAL A 29 -3.49 3.31 38.42
N ASP A 30 -2.41 2.54 38.56
CA ASP A 30 -2.53 1.10 38.77
C ASP A 30 -2.99 0.76 40.20
N ASN A 31 -3.29 -0.52 40.44
CA ASN A 31 -3.78 -0.99 41.75
C ASN A 31 -2.76 -0.79 42.89
N TYR A 32 -1.52 -0.45 42.57
CA TYR A 32 -0.44 -0.17 43.52
C TYR A 32 -0.20 1.33 43.71
N GLY A 33 -1.05 2.18 43.14
CA GLY A 33 -0.94 3.63 43.24
C GLY A 33 0.08 4.26 42.30
N ASN A 34 0.68 3.49 41.37
CA ASN A 34 1.66 4.05 40.44
C ASN A 34 0.96 4.69 39.24
N PHE A 35 1.37 5.91 38.90
CA PHE A 35 0.94 6.56 37.67
C PHE A 35 1.54 5.88 36.46
N ARG A 36 0.68 5.41 35.55
CA ARG A 36 1.07 4.86 34.25
C ARG A 36 0.69 5.86 33.17
N PRO A 37 1.66 6.40 32.41
CA PRO A 37 1.37 7.35 31.35
C PRO A 37 0.64 6.66 30.20
N ALA A 38 -0.07 7.46 29.38
CA ALA A 38 -0.67 6.99 28.14
C ALA A 38 0.39 6.35 27.24
N ASN A 39 0.03 5.24 26.60
CA ASN A 39 0.93 4.53 25.70
C ASN A 39 0.19 4.04 24.45
N VAL A 40 0.98 3.65 23.46
CA VAL A 40 0.48 2.97 22.26
C VAL A 40 1.15 1.61 22.22
N SER A 41 0.34 0.55 22.09
CA SER A 41 0.85 -0.80 21.85
C SER A 41 0.53 -1.22 20.43
N MET A 42 1.53 -1.79 19.77
CA MET A 42 1.39 -2.45 18.48
C MET A 42 1.53 -3.95 18.67
N VAL A 43 0.58 -4.72 18.16
CA VAL A 43 0.63 -6.18 18.12
C VAL A 43 0.48 -6.62 16.68
N ILE A 44 1.48 -7.32 16.15
CA ILE A 44 1.41 -7.96 14.84
C ILE A 44 0.94 -9.38 15.09
N HIS A 45 -0.23 -9.71 14.55
CA HIS A 45 -0.76 -11.07 14.50
C HIS A 45 -0.51 -11.64 13.11
N ASN A 46 0.21 -12.75 13.05
CA ASN A 46 0.44 -13.50 11.82
C ASN A 46 0.43 -14.99 12.13
N GLU A 47 -0.68 -15.69 11.87
CA GLU A 47 -0.87 -17.15 12.08
C GLU A 47 -0.26 -17.67 13.40
N ASP A 48 1.04 -18.00 13.42
CA ASP A 48 1.77 -18.55 14.57
C ASP A 48 2.74 -17.59 15.29
N VAL A 49 2.84 -16.32 14.85
CA VAL A 49 3.79 -15.33 15.38
C VAL A 49 3.05 -14.10 15.90
N GLU A 50 3.16 -13.86 17.20
CA GLU A 50 2.79 -12.60 17.84
C GLU A 50 4.04 -11.76 18.14
N ALA A 51 4.20 -10.63 17.45
CA ALA A 51 5.20 -9.63 17.82
C ALA A 51 4.52 -8.47 18.56
N LYS A 52 5.01 -8.15 19.76
CA LYS A 52 4.46 -7.07 20.61
C LYS A 52 5.49 -5.97 20.80
N ALA A 53 5.08 -4.74 20.51
CA ALA A 53 5.84 -3.54 20.81
C ALA A 53 4.97 -2.60 21.65
N SER A 54 5.51 -2.12 22.77
CA SER A 54 4.88 -1.08 23.58
C SER A 54 5.76 0.15 23.55
N MET A 55 5.19 1.29 23.17
CA MET A 55 5.93 2.53 23.04
C MET A 55 5.19 3.65 23.74
N ARG A 56 5.96 4.63 24.26
CA ARG A 56 5.38 5.88 24.74
C ARG A 56 4.67 6.57 23.56
N THR A 57 3.57 7.26 23.84
CA THR A 57 2.73 7.95 22.84
C THR A 57 3.53 8.83 21.89
N GLU A 58 4.49 9.59 22.40
CA GLU A 58 5.35 10.45 21.58
C GLU A 58 6.22 9.65 20.59
N THR A 59 6.84 8.57 21.05
CA THR A 59 7.67 7.69 20.20
C THR A 59 6.82 6.94 19.17
N ALA A 60 5.63 6.49 19.56
CA ALA A 60 4.70 5.81 18.67
C ALA A 60 4.15 6.74 17.58
N ALA A 61 3.85 8.00 17.91
CA ALA A 61 3.41 9.00 16.93
C ALA A 61 4.51 9.26 15.88
N ARG A 62 5.77 9.36 16.32
CA ARG A 62 6.92 9.51 15.41
C ARG A 62 7.10 8.29 14.51
N LEU A 63 7.00 7.07 15.06
CA LEU A 63 7.11 5.84 14.28
C LEU A 63 5.95 5.70 13.27
N ALA A 64 4.72 5.98 13.70
CA ALA A 64 3.55 5.95 12.83
C ALA A 64 3.67 6.96 11.68
N ALA A 65 4.17 8.17 11.94
CA ALA A 65 4.43 9.16 10.91
C ALA A 65 5.47 8.68 9.89
N VAL A 66 6.55 8.03 10.35
CA VAL A 66 7.57 7.44 9.47
C VAL A 66 6.99 6.31 8.63
N LEU A 67 6.24 5.39 9.23
CA LEU A 67 5.62 4.27 8.52
C LEU A 67 4.60 4.74 7.48
N LEU A 68 3.75 5.71 7.81
CA LEU A 68 2.78 6.29 6.87
C LEU A 68 3.48 6.97 5.69
N ASN A 69 4.58 7.68 5.93
CA ASN A 69 5.37 8.27 4.85
C ASN A 69 6.00 7.21 3.94
N MET A 70 6.55 6.14 4.51
CA MET A 70 7.12 5.03 3.72
C MET A 70 6.06 4.34 2.86
N VAL A 71 4.86 4.12 3.40
CA VAL A 71 3.73 3.55 2.64
C VAL A 71 3.31 4.49 1.50
N ALA A 72 3.17 5.79 1.77
CA ALA A 72 2.82 6.77 0.74
C ALA A 72 3.87 6.86 -0.37
N GLU A 73 5.15 6.72 -0.03
CA GLU A 73 6.24 6.70 -1.02
C GLU A 73 6.24 5.43 -1.87
N ALA A 74 5.96 4.27 -1.26
CA ALA A 74 5.77 3.02 -1.99
C ALA A 74 4.55 3.05 -2.93
N GLU A 75 3.43 3.64 -2.49
CA GLU A 75 2.24 3.84 -3.35
C GLU A 75 2.53 4.78 -4.51
N LYS A 76 3.34 5.83 -4.29
CA LYS A 76 3.76 6.74 -5.36
C LYS A 76 4.63 6.03 -6.41
N LEU A 77 5.52 5.14 -5.99
CA LEU A 77 6.36 4.35 -6.89
C LEU A 77 5.51 3.39 -7.73
N THR A 78 4.61 2.64 -7.09
CA THR A 78 3.70 1.73 -7.80
C THR A 78 2.75 2.46 -8.76
N MET A 79 2.27 3.66 -8.41
CA MET A 79 1.50 4.49 -9.35
C MET A 79 2.33 4.98 -10.55
N LYS A 80 3.60 5.32 -10.34
CA LYS A 80 4.50 5.68 -11.44
C LYS A 80 4.76 4.50 -12.38
N GLU A 81 4.98 3.31 -11.83
CA GLU A 81 5.17 2.08 -12.60
C GLU A 81 3.92 1.72 -13.41
N ARG A 82 2.72 1.81 -12.81
CA ARG A 82 1.45 1.61 -13.54
C ARG A 82 1.26 2.62 -14.68
N ARG A 83 1.64 3.88 -14.46
CA ARG A 83 1.56 4.92 -15.48
C ARG A 83 2.57 4.67 -16.61
N LYS A 84 3.77 4.18 -16.28
CA LYS A 84 4.78 3.81 -17.28
C LYS A 84 4.28 2.64 -18.14
N ALA A 85 3.77 1.58 -17.52
CA ALA A 85 3.20 0.43 -18.23
C ALA A 85 2.06 0.84 -19.17
N SER A 86 1.14 1.70 -18.70
CA SER A 86 0.04 2.22 -19.54
C SER A 86 0.52 3.10 -20.72
N ILE A 87 1.67 3.76 -20.60
CA ILE A 87 2.24 4.53 -21.71
C ILE A 87 2.93 3.60 -22.71
N GLU A 88 3.66 2.59 -22.23
CA GLU A 88 4.27 1.57 -23.08
C GLU A 88 3.21 0.80 -23.87
N GLU A 89 2.12 0.38 -23.22
CA GLU A 89 0.99 -0.32 -23.87
C GLU A 89 0.35 0.54 -24.98
N LYS A 90 0.16 1.84 -24.75
CA LYS A 90 -0.37 2.76 -25.78
C LYS A 90 0.59 2.98 -26.94
N LEU A 91 1.90 2.96 -26.69
CA LEU A 91 2.91 3.10 -27.73
C LEU A 91 3.00 1.84 -28.59
N GLU A 92 2.89 0.66 -27.98
CA GLU A 92 2.79 -0.61 -28.71
C GLU A 92 1.52 -0.66 -29.58
N GLU A 93 0.37 -0.22 -29.06
CA GLU A 93 -0.86 -0.11 -29.86
C GLU A 93 -0.71 0.85 -31.05
N GLN A 94 -0.04 2.00 -30.86
CA GLN A 94 0.20 2.95 -31.96
C GLN A 94 1.13 2.37 -33.04
N LEU A 95 2.20 1.68 -32.64
CA LEU A 95 3.12 1.04 -33.58
C LEU A 95 2.44 -0.05 -34.40
N LEU A 96 1.59 -0.87 -33.78
CA LEU A 96 0.84 -1.91 -34.49
C LEU A 96 -0.13 -1.31 -35.53
N LEU A 97 -0.77 -0.19 -35.22
CA LEU A 97 -1.66 0.50 -36.15
C LEU A 97 -0.90 1.14 -37.32
N GLU A 98 0.27 1.73 -37.06
CA GLU A 98 1.15 2.27 -38.11
C GLU A 98 1.67 1.16 -39.03
N GLU A 99 2.06 0.01 -38.47
CA GLU A 99 2.45 -1.17 -39.26
C GLU A 99 1.28 -1.72 -40.11
N GLU A 100 0.05 -1.72 -39.60
CA GLU A 100 -1.14 -2.11 -40.37
C GLU A 100 -1.44 -1.14 -41.52
N GLU A 101 -1.26 0.17 -41.32
CA GLU A 101 -1.43 1.18 -42.39
C GLU A 101 -0.38 1.01 -43.49
N GLU A 102 0.92 0.83 -43.15
CA GLU A 102 1.96 0.60 -44.17
C GLU A 102 1.68 -0.65 -45.00
N VAL A 103 1.19 -1.74 -44.38
CA VAL A 103 0.84 -2.97 -45.10
C VAL A 103 -0.37 -2.77 -46.01
N MET A 104 -1.38 -2.01 -45.61
CA MET A 104 -2.52 -1.70 -46.49
C MET A 104 -2.08 -0.88 -47.71
N ASP A 105 -1.27 0.14 -47.50
CA ASP A 105 -0.78 1.02 -48.57
C ASP A 105 0.04 0.21 -49.60
N GLU A 106 0.89 -0.73 -49.15
CA GLU A 106 1.60 -1.64 -50.04
C GLU A 106 0.67 -2.56 -50.84
N VAL A 107 -0.40 -3.08 -50.22
CA VAL A 107 -1.38 -3.93 -50.90
C VAL A 107 -2.17 -3.15 -51.94
N GLU A 108 -2.59 -1.91 -51.65
CA GLU A 108 -3.29 -1.04 -52.61
C GLU A 108 -2.41 -0.69 -53.82
N GLU A 109 -1.11 -0.43 -53.62
CA GLU A 109 -0.18 -0.20 -54.74
C GLU A 109 0.01 -1.45 -55.61
N ILE A 110 0.02 -2.64 -55.00
CA ILE A 110 0.10 -3.91 -55.73
C ILE A 110 -1.18 -4.14 -56.53
N GLU A 111 -2.36 -3.97 -55.94
CA GLU A 111 -3.65 -4.13 -56.64
C GLU A 111 -3.79 -3.14 -57.81
N ALA A 112 -3.35 -1.89 -57.62
CA ALA A 112 -3.35 -0.86 -58.67
C ALA A 112 -2.42 -1.20 -59.84
N ASN A 113 -1.31 -1.92 -59.59
CA ASN A 113 -0.39 -2.38 -60.63
C ASN A 113 -0.85 -3.66 -61.33
N VAL A 114 -1.61 -4.53 -60.66
CA VAL A 114 -2.15 -5.78 -61.24
C VAL A 114 -3.39 -5.53 -62.10
N GLY A 115 -4.11 -4.42 -61.88
CA GLY A 115 -5.29 -4.02 -62.65
C GLY A 115 -5.04 -3.34 -64.01
N ARG A 116 -3.80 -3.35 -64.52
CA ARG A 116 -3.40 -2.74 -65.81
C ARG A 116 -3.09 -3.76 -66.90
#